data_AF-A0A836RR80-F1
#
_entry.id   AF-A0A836RR80-F1
#
_cell.length_a   1.000
_cell.length_b   1.000
_cell.length_c   1.000
_cell.angle_alpha   90.00
_cell.angle_beta   90.00
_cell.angle_gamma   90.00
#
_symmetry.space_group_name_H-M   'P 1'
#
loop_
_entity.id
_entity.type
_entity.pdbx_description
1 polymer ?
#
loop_
_entity_poly.entity_id
_entity_poly.type
_entity_poly.pdbx_seq_one_letter_code
_entity_poly.pdbx_strand_id
1 'polypeptide(L)'
;MLRRPCDSNKTNYRRCNMLRKLSILLALIGALTFNVFAQEKLTGLQVMEKVYNRPTGEDMEANLTMILINANGDQRVREIKQFSRDFGDVEKKIMFFIKPADVRNTSFMNWSYDDPNKDDDQWIYLPALKKVKRISSDSKGDFFM
;
A
#
# COMPACT_ATOMS: atom_id res chain seq x y z
N MET A 1 13.33 -35.06 -47.59
CA MET A 1 12.48 -35.29 -48.78
C MET A 1 11.05 -34.87 -48.45
N LEU A 2 10.75 -33.57 -48.51
CA LEU A 2 9.43 -33.02 -48.15
C LEU A 2 8.47 -33.20 -49.34
N ARG A 3 7.58 -34.19 -49.28
CA ARG A 3 6.47 -34.31 -50.25
C ARG A 3 5.45 -33.21 -49.94
N ARG A 4 5.33 -32.21 -50.82
CA ARG A 4 4.18 -31.31 -50.86
C ARG A 4 3.02 -32.04 -51.56
N PRO A 5 1.84 -32.24 -50.94
CA PRO A 5 0.71 -32.80 -51.65
C PRO A 5 -0.19 -31.65 -52.13
N CYS A 6 -0.01 -31.18 -53.35
CA CYS A 6 -0.99 -30.32 -54.03
C CYS A 6 -0.76 -30.38 -55.54
N ASP A 7 -1.46 -31.31 -56.20
CA ASP A 7 -1.43 -31.53 -57.64
C ASP A 7 -2.65 -30.88 -58.35
N SER A 8 -2.33 -30.31 -59.51
CA SER A 8 -3.02 -29.76 -60.70
C SER A 8 -4.56 -29.61 -60.87
N ASN A 9 -5.41 -29.44 -59.84
CA ASN A 9 -6.84 -29.09 -60.08
C ASN A 9 -7.29 -27.76 -59.43
N LYS A 10 -7.83 -26.81 -60.21
CA LYS A 10 -8.22 -25.45 -59.75
C LYS A 10 -9.20 -25.46 -58.56
N THR A 11 -10.06 -26.47 -58.47
CA THR A 11 -10.96 -26.74 -57.34
C THR A 11 -10.23 -27.18 -56.07
N ASN A 12 -9.15 -27.97 -56.20
CA ASN A 12 -8.28 -28.36 -55.08
C ASN A 12 -7.47 -27.19 -54.53
N TYR A 13 -7.03 -26.26 -55.39
CA TYR A 13 -6.34 -25.03 -54.96
C TYR A 13 -7.25 -24.11 -54.14
N ARG A 14 -8.52 -23.92 -54.56
CA ARG A 14 -9.51 -23.15 -53.78
C ARG A 14 -9.82 -23.82 -52.45
N ARG A 15 -9.94 -25.15 -52.42
CA ARG A 15 -10.21 -25.94 -51.20
C ARG A 15 -9.02 -25.93 -50.23
N CYS A 16 -7.79 -26.00 -50.72
CA CYS A 16 -6.57 -25.94 -49.90
C CYS A 16 -6.31 -24.52 -49.35
N ASN A 17 -6.56 -23.47 -50.13
CA ASN A 17 -6.50 -22.09 -49.64
C ASN A 17 -7.64 -21.77 -48.66
N MET A 18 -8.82 -22.36 -48.84
CA MET A 18 -9.94 -22.24 -47.88
C MET A 18 -9.59 -22.95 -46.57
N LEU A 19 -9.04 -24.16 -46.61
CA LEU A 19 -8.58 -24.90 -45.43
C LEU A 19 -7.45 -24.16 -44.70
N ARG A 20 -6.46 -23.62 -45.42
CA ARG A 20 -5.37 -22.81 -44.83
C ARG A 20 -5.89 -21.51 -44.21
N LYS A 21 -6.83 -20.83 -44.85
CA LYS A 21 -7.50 -19.63 -44.29
C LYS A 21 -8.32 -19.99 -43.04
N LEU A 22 -9.01 -21.13 -43.05
CA LEU A 22 -9.77 -21.63 -41.91
C LEU A 22 -8.85 -21.98 -40.73
N SER A 23 -7.69 -22.61 -40.98
CA SER A 23 -6.68 -22.88 -39.95
C SER A 23 -6.08 -21.59 -39.35
N ILE A 24 -5.79 -20.59 -40.19
CA ILE A 24 -5.31 -19.28 -39.73
C ILE A 24 -6.39 -18.56 -38.92
N LEU A 25 -7.65 -18.59 -39.36
CA LEU A 25 -8.78 -18.00 -38.64
C LEU A 25 -9.01 -18.68 -37.29
N LEU A 26 -8.93 -20.02 -37.23
CA LEU A 26 -9.07 -20.78 -35.99
C LEU A 26 -7.94 -20.48 -35.01
N ALA A 27 -6.70 -20.34 -35.50
CA ALA A 27 -5.54 -19.95 -34.70
C ALA A 27 -5.67 -18.51 -34.17
N LEU A 28 -6.21 -17.59 -34.99
CA LEU A 28 -6.45 -16.20 -34.59
C LEU A 28 -7.55 -16.13 -33.52
N ILE A 29 -8.65 -16.87 -33.68
CA ILE A 29 -9.73 -16.96 -32.70
C ILE A 29 -9.22 -17.58 -31.40
N GLY A 30 -8.42 -18.65 -31.48
CA GLY A 30 -7.78 -19.25 -30.31
C GLY A 30 -6.89 -18.25 -29.57
N ALA A 31 -6.05 -17.48 -30.28
CA ALA A 31 -5.20 -16.46 -29.67
C ALA A 31 -6.00 -15.32 -28.99
N LEU A 32 -7.18 -14.97 -29.51
CA LEU A 32 -8.07 -13.99 -28.88
C LEU A 32 -8.77 -14.53 -27.62
N THR A 33 -9.12 -15.82 -27.56
CA THR A 33 -9.79 -16.39 -26.38
C THR A 33 -8.85 -16.68 -25.21
N PHE A 34 -7.54 -16.86 -25.45
CA PHE A 34 -6.54 -17.03 -24.39
C PHE A 34 -6.44 -15.83 -23.42
N ASN A 35 -6.71 -14.61 -23.90
CA ASN A 35 -6.58 -13.40 -23.08
C ASN A 35 -7.75 -13.19 -22.10
N VAL A 36 -8.88 -13.88 -22.28
CA VAL A 36 -10.09 -13.68 -21.47
C VAL A 36 -10.04 -14.44 -20.14
N PHE A 37 -9.23 -15.49 -20.04
CA PHE A 37 -9.12 -16.33 -18.83
C PHE A 37 -7.97 -15.95 -17.89
N ALA A 38 -7.17 -14.93 -18.23
CA ALA A 38 -5.96 -14.57 -17.48
C ALA A 38 -6.17 -13.49 -16.40
N GLN A 39 -7.42 -13.09 -16.11
CA GLN A 39 -7.72 -12.04 -15.14
C GLN A 39 -8.38 -12.59 -13.89
N GLU A 40 -7.61 -13.38 -13.12
CA GLU A 40 -8.01 -13.73 -11.76
C GLU A 40 -8.02 -12.45 -10.92
N LYS A 41 -9.20 -12.02 -10.46
CA LYS A 41 -9.33 -10.83 -9.62
C LYS A 41 -8.71 -11.13 -8.26
N LEU A 42 -7.81 -10.26 -7.81
CA LEU A 42 -7.25 -10.35 -6.45
C LEU A 42 -8.39 -10.33 -5.42
N THR A 43 -8.34 -11.26 -4.47
CA THR A 43 -9.22 -11.25 -3.30
C THR A 43 -8.87 -10.08 -2.38
N GLY A 44 -9.81 -9.66 -1.53
CA GLY A 44 -9.56 -8.61 -0.54
C GLY A 44 -8.41 -8.95 0.41
N LEU A 45 -8.31 -10.22 0.84
CA LEU A 45 -7.21 -10.69 1.68
C LEU A 45 -5.85 -10.52 0.99
N GLN A 46 -5.74 -10.95 -0.27
CA GLN A 46 -4.49 -10.81 -1.03
C GLN A 46 -4.09 -9.35 -1.23
N VAL A 47 -5.05 -8.43 -1.36
CA VAL A 47 -4.77 -7.00 -1.42
C VAL A 47 -4.20 -6.51 -0.09
N MET A 48 -4.83 -6.88 1.03
CA MET A 48 -4.37 -6.49 2.36
C MET A 48 -2.98 -7.06 2.67
N GLU A 49 -2.72 -8.33 2.35
CA GLU A 49 -1.40 -8.96 2.52
C GLU A 49 -0.32 -8.27 1.69
N LYS A 50 -0.63 -7.85 0.45
CA LYS A 50 0.32 -7.11 -0.39
C LYS A 50 0.59 -5.71 0.15
N VAL A 51 -0.40 -5.05 0.74
CA VAL A 51 -0.23 -3.74 1.39
C VAL A 51 0.61 -3.88 2.66
N TYR A 52 0.34 -4.90 3.47
CA TYR A 52 1.03 -5.16 4.74
C TYR A 52 2.49 -5.52 4.52
N ASN A 53 2.78 -6.45 3.60
CA ASN A 53 4.15 -6.92 3.33
C ASN A 53 4.94 -6.01 2.36
N ARG A 54 4.45 -4.79 2.10
CA ARG A 54 5.13 -3.87 1.20
C ARG A 54 6.41 -3.34 1.90
N PRO A 55 7.59 -3.41 1.26
CA PRO A 55 8.80 -2.86 1.83
C PRO A 55 8.69 -1.34 2.00
N THR A 56 8.88 -0.84 3.22
CA THR A 56 8.80 0.58 3.58
C THR A 56 10.15 1.20 3.96
N GLY A 57 11.21 0.38 4.05
CA GLY A 57 12.53 0.79 4.53
C GLY A 57 12.68 0.63 6.05
N GLU A 58 13.92 0.63 6.54
CA GLU A 58 14.24 0.46 7.96
C GLU A 58 14.05 1.76 8.75
N ASP A 59 14.40 2.90 8.17
CA ASP A 59 14.31 4.22 8.78
C ASP A 59 13.54 5.20 7.89
N MET A 60 12.83 6.12 8.53
CA MET A 60 12.08 7.16 7.84
C MET A 60 12.17 8.48 8.59
N GLU A 61 12.33 9.55 7.83
CA GLU A 61 12.23 10.93 8.29
C GLU A 61 11.14 11.65 7.49
N ALA A 62 10.24 12.37 8.17
CA ALA A 62 9.16 13.09 7.51
C ALA A 62 8.93 14.47 8.11
N ASN A 63 8.62 15.44 7.23
CA ASN A 63 8.04 16.73 7.62
C ASN A 63 6.54 16.66 7.32
N LEU A 64 5.70 16.81 8.35
CA LEU A 64 4.26 16.64 8.26
C LEU A 64 3.55 17.96 8.56
N THR A 65 2.46 18.22 7.85
CA THR A 65 1.52 19.31 8.13
C THR A 65 0.18 18.70 8.53
N MET A 66 -0.22 18.91 9.78
CA MET A 66 -1.50 18.47 10.32
C MET A 66 -2.47 19.65 10.35
N ILE A 67 -3.59 19.53 9.65
CA ILE A 67 -4.65 20.54 9.61
C ILE A 67 -5.88 19.95 10.32
N LEU A 68 -6.22 20.49 11.48
CA LEU A 68 -7.45 20.16 12.18
C LEU A 68 -8.52 21.19 11.83
N ILE A 69 -9.66 20.72 11.33
CA ILE A 69 -10.80 21.55 10.94
C ILE A 69 -11.95 21.20 11.88
N ASN A 70 -12.48 22.19 12.61
CA ASN A 70 -13.62 21.98 13.48
C ASN A 70 -14.96 22.04 12.70
N ALA A 71 -16.09 21.76 13.37
CA ALA A 71 -17.41 21.81 12.75
C ALA A 71 -17.81 23.19 12.21
N ASN A 72 -17.22 24.26 12.74
CA ASN A 72 -17.46 25.64 12.30
C ASN A 72 -16.56 26.05 11.13
N GLY A 73 -15.60 25.21 10.74
CA GLY A 73 -14.64 25.47 9.66
C GLY A 73 -13.32 26.13 10.11
N ASP A 74 -13.13 26.40 11.40
CA ASP A 74 -11.86 26.96 11.89
C ASP A 74 -10.75 25.93 11.75
N GLN A 75 -9.57 26.41 11.34
CA GLN A 75 -8.41 25.57 11.11
C GLN A 75 -7.32 25.79 12.16
N ARG A 76 -6.77 24.69 12.65
CA ARG A 76 -5.52 24.67 13.42
C ARG A 76 -4.49 23.89 12.63
N VAL A 77 -3.39 24.56 12.27
CA VAL A 77 -2.31 23.96 11.48
C VAL A 77 -1.11 23.71 12.38
N ARG A 78 -0.60 22.48 12.38
CA ARG A 78 0.59 22.07 13.12
C ARG A 78 1.65 21.54 12.15
N GLU A 79 2.89 21.96 12.34
CA GLU A 79 4.05 21.41 11.63
C GLU A 79 4.77 20.43 12.55
N ILE A 80 5.02 19.22 12.05
CA ILE A 80 5.58 18.11 12.83
C ILE A 80 6.79 17.55 12.10
N LYS A 81 7.86 17.28 12.86
CA LYS A 81 9.00 16.49 12.40
C LYS A 81 8.88 15.08 12.96
N GLN A 82 8.89 14.06 12.10
CA GLN A 82 8.79 12.67 12.50
C GLN A 82 10.05 11.90 12.13
N PHE A 83 10.46 11.00 13.01
CA PHE A 83 11.44 9.96 12.76
C PHE A 83 10.83 8.62 13.16
N SER A 84 11.03 7.59 12.35
CA SER A 84 10.69 6.23 12.72
C SER A 84 11.78 5.26 12.29
N ARG A 85 11.88 4.16 13.02
CA ARG A 85 12.76 3.06 12.71
C ARG A 85 12.12 1.74 13.08
N ASP A 86 12.18 0.79 12.16
CA ASP A 86 11.81 -0.60 12.37
C ASP A 86 13.04 -1.37 12.90
N PHE A 87 12.83 -2.14 13.98
CA PHE A 87 13.84 -3.00 14.59
C PHE A 87 13.51 -4.49 14.44
N GLY A 88 12.58 -4.86 13.56
CA GLY A 88 12.09 -6.21 13.36
C GLY A 88 10.84 -6.46 14.20
N ASP A 89 11.01 -6.70 15.51
CA ASP A 89 9.89 -7.04 16.39
C ASP A 89 9.19 -5.81 17.00
N VAL A 90 9.73 -4.62 16.73
CA VAL A 90 9.23 -3.34 17.27
C VAL A 90 9.54 -2.18 16.32
N GLU A 91 8.52 -1.42 15.95
CA GLU A 91 8.68 -0.13 15.30
C GLU A 91 8.71 0.98 16.36
N LYS A 92 9.73 1.84 16.31
CA LYS A 92 9.81 3.02 17.19
C LYS A 92 9.64 4.29 16.38
N LYS A 93 8.73 5.14 16.83
CA LYS A 93 8.38 6.41 16.20
C LYS A 93 8.47 7.54 17.22
N ILE A 94 9.04 8.67 16.81
CA ILE A 94 9.06 9.91 17.59
C ILE A 94 8.66 11.09 16.71
N MET A 95 7.81 11.95 17.26
CA MET A 95 7.29 13.14 16.62
C MET A 95 7.58 14.37 17.47
N PHE A 96 8.02 15.45 16.82
CA PHE A 96 8.28 16.74 17.44
C PHE A 96 7.36 17.79 16.81
N PHE A 97 6.58 18.47 17.66
CA PHE A 97 5.77 19.60 17.23
C PHE A 97 6.67 20.84 17.08
N ILE A 98 6.81 21.32 15.85
CA ILE A 98 7.69 22.45 15.50
C ILE A 98 6.91 23.76 15.52
N LYS A 99 5.65 23.75 15.07
CA LYS A 99 4.73 24.89 15.07
C LYS A 99 3.28 24.44 15.34
N PRO A 100 2.40 25.33 15.84
CA PRO A 100 2.66 26.71 16.28
C PRO A 100 3.34 26.80 17.66
N ALA A 101 3.56 28.03 18.15
CA ALA A 101 4.27 28.28 19.41
C ALA A 101 3.59 27.68 20.66
N ASP A 102 2.27 27.48 20.60
CA ASP A 102 1.43 26.90 21.66
C ASP A 102 1.73 25.42 21.93
N VAL A 103 2.09 24.66 20.88
CA VAL A 103 2.43 23.23 20.96
C VAL A 103 3.91 22.95 20.72
N ARG A 104 4.71 23.98 20.38
CA ARG A 104 6.12 23.85 20.05
C ARG A 104 6.89 23.12 21.16
N ASN A 105 7.77 22.20 20.76
CA ASN A 105 8.56 21.32 21.63
C ASN A 105 7.75 20.29 22.41
N THR A 106 6.44 20.16 22.16
CA THR A 106 5.72 18.94 22.52
C THR A 106 6.30 17.79 21.71
N SER A 107 6.44 16.62 22.32
CA SER A 107 6.92 15.43 21.62
C SER A 107 6.10 14.23 21.99
N PHE A 108 5.88 13.36 21.01
CA PHE A 108 5.16 12.11 21.18
C PHE A 108 6.03 10.96 20.70
N MET A 109 6.11 9.90 21.49
CA MET A 109 6.87 8.70 21.17
C MET A 109 5.96 7.48 21.28
N ASN A 110 6.04 6.59 20.30
CA ASN A 110 5.30 5.35 20.24
C ASN A 110 6.22 4.20 19.87
N TRP A 111 6.12 3.12 20.62
CA TRP A 111 6.73 1.83 20.31
C TRP A 111 5.58 0.87 20.00
N SER A 112 5.50 0.45 18.74
CA SER A 112 4.51 -0.50 18.24
C SER A 112 5.14 -1.89 18.21
N TYR A 113 4.49 -2.86 18.82
CA TYR A 113 4.98 -4.23 18.91
C TYR A 113 4.21 -5.13 17.94
N ASP A 114 4.91 -6.10 17.35
CA ASP A 114 4.28 -7.07 16.44
C ASP A 114 3.53 -8.18 17.19
N ASP A 115 3.86 -8.40 18.47
CA ASP A 115 3.16 -9.37 19.33
C ASP A 115 1.70 -8.90 19.57
N PRO A 116 0.69 -9.63 19.10
CA PRO A 116 -0.72 -9.24 19.25
C PRO A 116 -1.20 -9.26 20.70
N ASN A 117 -0.47 -9.87 21.63
CA ASN A 117 -0.80 -9.89 23.06
C ASN A 117 -0.16 -8.75 23.84
N LYS A 118 0.62 -7.89 23.16
CA LYS A 118 1.32 -6.78 23.77
C LYS A 118 0.82 -5.46 23.22
N ASP A 119 0.38 -4.60 24.12
CA ASP A 119 0.02 -3.25 23.73
C ASP A 119 1.24 -2.37 23.47
N ASP A 120 1.04 -1.42 22.56
CA ASP A 120 1.94 -0.29 22.32
C ASP A 120 2.29 0.49 23.59
N ASP A 121 3.55 0.88 23.68
CA ASP A 121 3.98 1.88 24.65
C ASP A 121 3.97 3.27 24.02
N GLN A 122 3.36 4.22 24.73
CA GLN A 122 3.21 5.59 24.26
C GLN A 122 3.58 6.59 25.34
N TRP A 123 4.29 7.65 24.95
CA TRP A 123 4.67 8.74 25.83
C TRP A 123 4.46 10.08 25.16
N ILE A 124 4.08 11.05 25.98
CA ILE A 124 4.02 12.46 25.60
C ILE A 124 4.90 13.29 26.52
N TYR A 125 5.75 14.11 25.94
CA TYR A 125 6.51 15.13 26.65
C TYR A 125 5.81 16.47 26.51
N LEU A 126 5.50 17.09 27.65
CA LEU A 126 4.84 18.38 27.73
C LEU A 126 5.83 19.44 28.23
N PRO A 127 6.31 20.35 27.36
CA PRO A 127 7.37 21.30 27.71
C PRO A 127 6.94 22.28 28.81
N ALA A 128 5.68 22.69 28.82
CA ALA A 128 5.12 23.58 29.84
C ALA A 128 5.21 22.98 31.26
N LEU A 129 5.11 21.66 31.37
CA LEU A 129 5.18 20.94 32.65
C LEU A 129 6.58 20.35 32.92
N LYS A 130 7.46 20.35 31.91
CA LYS A 130 8.75 19.63 31.92
C LYS A 130 8.59 18.17 32.37
N LYS A 131 7.49 17.54 31.95
CA LYS A 131 7.12 16.18 32.37
C LYS A 131 6.89 15.28 31.17
N VAL A 132 7.28 14.02 31.33
CA VAL A 132 6.90 12.92 30.45
C VAL A 132 5.73 12.19 31.10
N LYS A 133 4.66 11.98 30.34
CA LYS A 133 3.51 11.18 30.75
C LYS A 133 3.40 9.95 29.85
N ARG A 134 3.25 8.75 30.43
CA ARG A 134 2.90 7.53 29.69
C ARG A 134 1.40 7.55 29.40
N ILE A 135 1.02 7.21 28.17
CA ILE A 135 -0.37 7.05 27.75
C ILE A 135 -0.65 5.55 27.79
N SER A 136 -1.59 5.14 28.64
CA SER A 136 -2.00 3.73 28.73
C SER A 136 -2.82 3.33 27.52
N SER A 137 -2.72 2.07 27.12
CA SER A 137 -3.46 1.47 26.02
C SER A 137 -4.98 1.63 26.15
N ASP A 138 -5.50 1.60 27.39
CA ASP A 138 -6.92 1.84 27.70
C ASP A 138 -7.37 3.29 27.47
N SER A 139 -6.44 4.25 27.48
CA SER A 139 -6.72 5.68 27.25
C SER A 139 -6.59 6.11 25.79
N LYS A 140 -6.50 5.17 24.84
CA LYS A 140 -6.45 5.46 23.38
C LYS A 140 -7.69 6.23 22.89
N GLY A 141 -8.79 6.23 23.66
CA GLY A 141 -10.00 7.02 23.39
C GLY A 141 -10.04 8.39 24.08
N ASP A 142 -9.11 8.71 24.98
CA ASP A 142 -9.07 10.01 25.64
C ASP A 142 -8.42 11.03 24.72
N PHE A 143 -9.21 12.02 24.32
CA PHE A 143 -8.79 13.16 23.50
C PHE A 143 -7.72 13.99 24.22
N PHE A 144 -6.46 13.65 23.99
CA PHE A 144 -5.32 14.52 24.26
C PHE A 144 -4.86 15.12 22.94
N MET A 145 -5.62 16.04 22.31
CA MET A 145 -5.19 17.01 21.27
C MET A 145 -6.34 17.84 20.70
#